data_AF-A0A4Q1AWL5-F1
#
_entry.id   AF-A0A4Q1AWL5-F1
#
_cell.length_a   1.000
_cell.length_b   1.000
_cell.length_c   1.000
_cell.angle_alpha   90.00
_cell.angle_beta   90.00
_cell.angle_gamma   90.00
#
_symmetry.space_group_name_H-M   'P 1'
#
loop_
_entity.id
_entity.type
_entity.pdbx_description
1 polymer ?
#
loop_
_entity_poly.entity_id
_entity_poly.type
_entity_poly.pdbx_seq_one_letter_code
_entity_poly.pdbx_strand_id
1 'polypeptide(L)'
;MKKILLFIALIHSFLFAQDNIINMKKCESVKVSKYTSIVSCHKVDYLIEYRYIDDVEKDSVKKITVITPQKQVIVKDIGNKR
;
A
#
# COMPACT_ATOMS: atom_id res chain seq x y z
N MET A 1 -32.55 -29.90 -16.85
CA MET A 1 -31.14 -29.87 -16.37
C MET A 1 -30.33 -28.69 -16.92
N LYS A 2 -30.53 -28.25 -18.17
CA LYS A 2 -29.78 -27.11 -18.80
C LYS A 2 -29.90 -25.76 -18.05
N LYS A 3 -31.03 -25.51 -17.36
CA LYS A 3 -31.27 -24.27 -16.60
C LYS A 3 -30.45 -24.17 -15.31
N ILE A 4 -30.12 -25.29 -14.67
CA ILE A 4 -29.37 -25.33 -13.40
C ILE A 4 -27.89 -24.97 -13.61
N LEU A 5 -27.32 -25.43 -14.73
CA LEU A 5 -25.95 -25.12 -15.14
C LEU A 5 -25.71 -23.61 -15.29
N LEU A 6 -26.72 -22.87 -15.74
CA LEU A 6 -26.66 -21.42 -15.95
C LEU A 6 -26.63 -20.65 -14.62
N PHE A 7 -27.36 -21.13 -13.61
CA PHE A 7 -27.33 -20.56 -12.26
C PHE A 7 -25.98 -20.82 -11.56
N ILE A 8 -25.39 -21.99 -11.76
CA ILE A 8 -24.07 -22.31 -11.21
C ILE A 8 -23.01 -21.39 -11.82
N ALA A 9 -23.04 -21.16 -13.13
CA ALA A 9 -22.09 -20.25 -13.80
C ALA A 9 -22.20 -18.79 -13.30
N LEU A 10 -23.43 -18.31 -13.03
CA LEU A 10 -23.67 -16.97 -12.49
C LEU A 10 -23.19 -16.80 -11.04
N ILE A 11 -23.23 -17.84 -10.21
CA ILE A 11 -22.76 -17.75 -8.81
C ILE A 11 -21.23 -17.70 -8.76
N HIS A 12 -20.54 -18.40 -9.67
CA HIS A 12 -19.08 -18.41 -9.70
C HIS A 12 -18.47 -17.05 -10.06
N SER A 13 -19.14 -16.21 -10.87
CA SER A 13 -18.59 -14.89 -11.23
C SER A 13 -18.54 -13.90 -10.06
N PHE A 14 -19.40 -14.04 -9.03
CA PHE A 14 -19.38 -13.17 -7.86
C PHE A 14 -18.24 -13.48 -6.89
N LEU A 15 -17.79 -14.73 -6.80
CA LEU A 15 -16.69 -15.15 -5.92
C LEU A 15 -15.34 -14.53 -6.35
N PHE A 16 -15.09 -14.40 -7.66
CA PHE A 16 -13.84 -13.80 -8.17
C PHE A 16 -13.77 -12.27 -8.01
N ALA A 17 -14.87 -11.58 -7.72
CA ALA A 17 -14.86 -10.14 -7.51
C ALA A 17 -14.38 -9.76 -6.09
N GLN A 18 -14.51 -10.67 -5.12
CA GLN A 18 -14.24 -10.39 -3.71
C GLN A 18 -12.74 -10.35 -3.37
N ASP A 19 -11.92 -11.11 -4.11
CA ASP A 19 -10.45 -11.15 -3.93
C ASP A 19 -9.74 -9.84 -4.30
N ASN A 20 -10.45 -8.91 -4.96
CA ASN A 20 -9.91 -7.62 -5.37
C ASN A 20 -10.17 -6.48 -4.37
N ILE A 21 -10.91 -6.74 -3.28
CA ILE A 21 -11.13 -5.75 -2.22
C ILE A 21 -9.98 -5.89 -1.22
N ILE A 22 -8.88 -5.20 -1.49
CA ILE A 22 -7.71 -5.14 -0.60
C ILE A 22 -8.13 -4.41 0.68
N ASN A 23 -8.27 -5.15 1.78
CA ASN A 23 -8.69 -4.60 3.06
C ASN A 23 -7.50 -3.91 3.75
N MET A 24 -7.21 -2.65 3.41
CA MET A 24 -6.08 -1.85 3.93
C MET A 24 -6.07 -1.63 5.46
N LYS A 25 -6.91 -2.32 6.23
CA LYS A 25 -7.04 -2.16 7.69
C LYS A 25 -5.93 -2.87 8.48
N LYS A 26 -5.22 -3.83 7.89
CA LYS A 26 -4.11 -4.53 8.55
C LYS A 26 -2.80 -4.16 7.85
N CYS A 27 -2.08 -3.21 8.44
CA CYS A 27 -0.75 -2.83 8.00
C CYS A 27 0.26 -3.13 9.12
N GLU A 28 1.41 -3.65 8.74
CA GLU A 28 2.53 -3.86 9.63
C GLU A 28 3.56 -2.74 9.41
N SER A 29 4.14 -2.22 10.48
CA SER A 29 5.14 -1.17 10.40
C SER A 29 6.43 -1.64 11.06
N VAL A 30 7.53 -1.61 10.29
CA VAL A 30 8.87 -1.94 10.77
C VAL A 30 9.75 -0.71 10.63
N LYS A 31 10.36 -0.29 11.74
CA LYS A 31 11.38 0.75 11.74
C LYS A 31 12.72 0.12 11.34
N VAL A 32 13.26 0.52 10.18
CA VAL A 32 14.52 -0.02 9.65
C VAL A 32 15.70 0.77 10.20
N SER A 33 15.53 2.09 10.37
CA SER A 33 16.54 2.95 10.98
C SER A 33 15.90 4.14 11.70
N LYS A 34 16.71 5.04 12.26
CA LYS A 34 16.22 6.30 12.82
C LYS A 34 15.47 7.15 11.79
N TYR A 35 15.81 7.05 10.50
CA TYR A 35 15.27 7.89 9.43
C TYR A 35 14.50 7.10 8.37
N THR A 36 14.23 5.81 8.58
CA THR A 36 13.50 4.99 7.62
C THR A 36 12.57 3.99 8.29
N SER A 37 11.35 3.90 7.76
CA SER A 37 10.37 2.89 8.13
C SER A 37 9.77 2.26 6.88
N ILE A 38 9.38 1.00 6.99
CA ILE A 38 8.59 0.29 5.99
C ILE A 38 7.23 0.01 6.61
N VAL A 39 6.16 0.43 5.92
CA VAL A 39 4.79 0.08 6.27
C VAL A 39 4.27 -0.85 5.19
N SER A 40 4.01 -2.11 5.53
CA SER A 40 3.47 -3.11 4.61
C SER A 40 1.97 -3.26 4.81
N CYS A 41 1.20 -3.03 3.75
CA CYS A 41 -0.24 -3.19 3.71
C CYS A 41 -0.60 -4.18 2.58
N HIS A 42 -0.77 -5.46 2.91
CA HIS A 42 -1.05 -6.53 1.94
C HIS A 42 -0.01 -6.64 0.80
N LYS A 43 -0.33 -6.13 -0.40
CA LYS A 43 0.50 -6.22 -1.62
C LYS A 43 1.23 -4.90 -1.92
N VAL A 44 1.19 -3.96 -0.99
CA VAL A 44 1.73 -2.61 -1.14
C VAL A 44 2.59 -2.29 0.06
N ASP A 45 3.85 -1.99 -0.19
CA ASP A 45 4.79 -1.52 0.82
C ASP A 45 5.05 -0.03 0.65
N TYR A 46 5.11 0.69 1.76
CA TYR A 46 5.44 2.11 1.79
C TYR A 46 6.80 2.26 2.45
N LEU A 47 7.80 2.67 1.68
CA LEU A 47 9.08 3.10 2.21
C LEU A 47 8.98 4.59 2.57
N ILE A 48 9.04 4.87 3.86
CA ILE A 48 8.94 6.21 4.43
C ILE A 48 10.33 6.64 4.87
N GLU A 49 10.82 7.73 4.28
CA GLU A 49 12.07 8.37 4.67
C GLU A 49 11.75 9.63 5.48
N TYR A 50 12.38 9.77 6.64
CA TYR A 50 12.23 10.91 7.53
C TYR A 50 13.41 11.86 7.41
N ARG A 51 13.18 13.13 7.69
CA ARG A 51 14.22 14.16 7.78
C ARG A 51 14.94 14.07 9.11
N TYR A 52 16.20 14.50 9.13
CA TYR A 52 16.83 14.95 10.35
C TYR A 52 16.16 16.26 10.76
N ILE A 53 15.49 16.27 11.91
CA ILE A 53 14.78 17.45 12.41
C ILE A 53 15.17 17.63 13.87
N ASP A 54 15.83 18.74 14.17
CA ASP A 54 16.06 19.19 15.55
C ASP A 54 14.82 19.90 16.14
N ASP A 55 13.82 20.24 15.30
CA ASP A 55 12.70 21.14 15.64
C ASP A 55 11.32 20.51 15.39
N VAL A 56 10.61 20.16 16.47
CA VAL A 56 9.46 19.21 16.54
C VAL A 56 8.23 19.61 15.70
N GLU A 57 8.17 20.84 15.18
CA GLU A 57 6.95 21.41 14.57
C GLU A 57 6.72 21.07 13.08
N LYS A 58 7.70 20.51 12.36
CA LYS A 58 7.55 20.17 10.93
C LYS A 58 7.31 18.68 10.71
N ASP A 59 6.39 18.36 9.79
CA ASP A 59 6.15 16.99 9.31
C ASP A 59 7.50 16.33 8.95
N SER A 60 7.84 15.29 9.71
CA SER A 60 9.15 14.64 9.65
C SER A 60 9.33 13.81 8.40
N VAL A 61 8.26 13.54 7.65
CA VAL A 61 8.34 12.73 6.44
C VAL A 61 8.95 13.52 5.28
N LYS A 62 10.15 13.11 4.87
CA LYS A 62 10.86 13.64 3.70
C LYS A 62 10.25 13.13 2.41
N LYS A 63 10.08 11.81 2.32
CA LYS A 63 9.73 11.10 1.09
C LYS A 63 8.95 9.84 1.39
N ILE A 64 7.96 9.54 0.55
CA ILE A 64 7.20 8.30 0.59
C ILE A 64 7.29 7.66 -0.78
N THR A 65 7.79 6.42 -0.81
CA THR A 65 7.83 5.59 -2.01
C THR A 65 6.90 4.42 -1.81
N VAL A 66 5.95 4.27 -2.72
CA VAL A 66 5.07 3.10 -2.80
C VAL A 66 5.77 2.04 -3.63
N ILE A 67 5.90 0.85 -3.07
CA ILE A 67 6.54 -0.31 -3.66
C ILE A 67 5.45 -1.38 -3.81
N THR A 68 5.33 -1.89 -5.03
CA THR A 68 4.48 -3.04 -5.36
C THR A 68 5.33 -4.06 -6.08
N PRO A 69 4.89 -5.32 -6.24
CA PRO A 69 5.65 -6.33 -7.00
C PRO A 69 6.01 -5.91 -8.43
N GLN A 70 5.24 -4.98 -9.01
CA GLN A 70 5.37 -4.58 -10.41
C GLN A 70 6.11 -3.26 -10.60
N LYS A 71 6.01 -2.34 -9.63
CA LYS A 71 6.51 -0.97 -9.77
C LYS A 71 6.80 -0.28 -8.45
N GLN A 72 7.63 0.76 -8.54
CA GLN A 72 7.89 1.70 -7.45
C GLN A 72 7.51 3.11 -7.90
N VAL A 73 6.81 3.85 -7.05
CA VAL A 73 6.32 5.21 -7.36
C VAL A 73 6.54 6.12 -6.15
N ILE A 74 7.15 7.27 -6.37
CA ILE A 74 7.29 8.31 -5.35
C ILE A 74 5.99 9.10 -5.30
N VAL A 75 5.31 9.10 -4.14
CA VAL A 75 4.02 9.79 -3.96
C VAL A 75 4.15 11.08 -3.15
N LYS A 76 5.26 11.25 -2.44
CA LYS A 76 5.61 12.48 -1.73
C LYS A 76 7.11 12.62 -1.76
N ASP A 77 7.60 13.81 -2.12
CA ASP A 77 9.00 14.17 -2.02
C ASP A 77 9.10 15.66 -1.73
N ILE A 78 9.43 16.00 -0.47
CA ILE A 78 9.66 17.40 -0.07
C ILE A 78 11.16 17.74 -0.17
N GLY A 79 12.04 16.79 -0.49
CA GLY A 79 13.46 17.03 -0.76
C GLY A 79 13.74 17.52 -2.18
N ASN A 80 12.82 17.26 -3.11
CA ASN A 80 12.92 17.64 -4.51
C ASN A 80 11.98 18.83 -4.83
N LYS A 81 12.23 19.98 -4.20
CA LYS A 81 11.70 21.25 -4.71
C LYS A 81 12.62 21.70 -5.84
N ARG A 82 12.22 21.48 -7.09
CA ARG A 82 12.65 22.36 -8.19
C ARG A 82 11.96 23.70 -8.03
#